data_AF-V9HZU3-F1
#
_entry.id   AF-V9HZU3-F1
#
_cell.length_a   1.000
_cell.length_b   1.000
_cell.length_c   1.000
_cell.angle_alpha   90.00
_cell.angle_beta   90.00
_cell.angle_gamma   90.00
#
_symmetry.space_group_name_H-M   'P 1'
#
loop_
_entity.id
_entity.type
_entity.pdbx_description
1 polymer ?
#
loop_
_entity_poly.entity_id
_entity_poly.type
_entity_poly.pdbx_seq_one_letter_code
_entity_poly.pdbx_strand_id
1 'polypeptide(L)'
;MAKVAGLIKLLLVVSVVLGLAGYAAAQEAAASGGKTEVSDVKTNAEVQNLGRKAVMEFNKRLNVKVNPENNAKRLVFTEVIKAEKQVVAGEKYFLTIKATSEDGQTKTYESEMWVKPGDETVHEMLNFAPAAAA
;
A
#
# COMPACT_ATOMS: atom_id res chain seq x y z
N MET A 1 -28.25 -43.79 23.92
CA MET A 1 -27.71 -43.47 22.57
C MET A 1 -27.26 -42.01 22.43
N ALA A 2 -26.65 -41.42 23.46
CA ALA A 2 -26.34 -39.96 23.50
C ALA A 2 -24.86 -39.61 23.32
N LYS A 3 -23.97 -40.60 23.11
CA LYS A 3 -22.52 -40.39 23.03
C LYS A 3 -21.97 -40.25 21.60
N VAL A 4 -22.74 -40.60 20.57
CA VAL A 4 -22.29 -40.58 19.16
C VAL A 4 -22.46 -39.20 18.50
N ALA A 5 -23.45 -38.41 18.94
CA ALA A 5 -23.71 -37.07 18.37
C ALA A 5 -22.62 -36.04 18.70
N GLY A 6 -21.94 -36.19 19.85
CA GLY A 6 -20.82 -35.32 20.23
C GLY A 6 -19.56 -35.55 19.40
N LEU A 7 -19.30 -36.81 19.04
CA LEU A 7 -18.12 -37.18 18.26
C LEU A 7 -18.22 -36.69 16.81
N ILE A 8 -19.41 -36.73 16.21
CA ILE A 8 -19.68 -36.22 14.86
C ILE A 8 -19.59 -34.69 14.80
N LYS A 9 -20.07 -33.98 15.83
CA LYS A 9 -19.91 -32.51 15.91
C LYS A 9 -18.45 -32.09 16.10
N LEU A 10 -17.67 -32.86 16.85
CA LEU A 10 -16.23 -32.61 17.03
C LEU A 10 -15.45 -32.85 15.72
N LEU A 11 -15.81 -33.88 14.95
CA LEU A 11 -15.19 -34.20 13.66
C LEU A 11 -15.48 -33.14 12.58
N LEU A 12 -16.68 -32.56 12.56
CA LEU A 12 -17.04 -31.47 11.64
C LEU A 12 -16.30 -30.15 11.95
N VAL A 13 -16.10 -29.82 13.23
CA VAL A 13 -15.36 -28.60 13.62
C VAL A 13 -13.86 -28.73 13.30
N VAL A 14 -13.26 -29.91 13.50
CA VAL A 14 -11.86 -30.18 13.12
C VAL A 14 -11.64 -30.07 11.60
N SER A 15 -12.62 -30.47 10.79
CA SER A 15 -12.54 -30.37 9.32
C SER A 15 -12.57 -28.91 8.83
N VAL A 16 -13.35 -28.04 9.48
CA VAL A 16 -13.42 -26.62 9.13
C VAL A 16 -12.16 -25.85 9.57
N VAL A 17 -11.58 -26.22 10.72
CA VAL A 17 -10.35 -25.57 11.23
C VAL A 17 -9.12 -25.97 10.42
N LEU A 18 -9.03 -27.22 9.92
CA LEU A 18 -7.95 -27.65 9.04
C LEU A 18 -8.05 -27.06 7.61
N GLY A 19 -9.25 -26.69 7.16
CA GLY A 19 -9.47 -26.01 5.88
C GLY A 19 -9.07 -24.52 5.87
N LEU A 20 -8.91 -23.90 7.05
CA LEU A 20 -8.55 -22.47 7.19
C LEU A 20 -7.05 -22.22 7.39
N ALA A 21 -6.25 -23.25 7.65
CA ALA A 21 -4.80 -23.12 7.85
C ALA A 21 -3.98 -23.13 6.55
N GLY A 22 -4.62 -23.37 5.39
CA GLY A 22 -3.95 -23.56 4.10
C GLY A 22 -3.90 -22.36 3.15
N TYR A 23 -4.49 -21.21 3.49
CA TYR A 23 -4.48 -20.01 2.63
C TYR A 23 -3.34 -19.03 2.96
N ALA A 24 -2.24 -19.53 3.53
CA ALA A 24 -1.03 -18.75 3.73
C ALA A 24 0.09 -19.36 2.90
N ALA A 25 0.69 -18.53 2.04
CA ALA A 25 1.93 -18.79 1.31
C ALA A 25 1.85 -19.69 0.07
N ALA A 26 1.13 -19.23 -0.94
CA ALA A 26 1.62 -19.32 -2.32
C ALA A 26 1.00 -18.18 -3.14
N GLN A 27 1.26 -16.94 -2.73
CA GLN A 27 1.25 -15.86 -3.70
C GLN A 27 2.50 -16.09 -4.54
N GLU A 28 2.34 -16.90 -5.59
CA GLU A 28 3.28 -17.01 -6.68
C GLU A 28 3.51 -15.58 -7.14
N ALA A 29 4.65 -15.01 -6.75
CA ALA A 29 5.05 -13.68 -7.17
C ALA A 29 5.24 -13.77 -8.68
N ALA A 30 4.18 -13.45 -9.43
CA ALA A 30 4.26 -13.20 -10.85
C ALA A 30 5.53 -12.37 -11.06
N ALA A 31 6.46 -12.90 -11.85
CA ALA A 31 7.77 -12.32 -12.12
C ALA A 31 7.58 -10.95 -12.78
N SER A 32 7.28 -9.98 -11.94
CA SER A 32 7.25 -8.58 -12.25
C SER A 32 8.69 -8.18 -12.54
N GLY A 33 8.91 -7.33 -13.54
CA GLY A 33 10.25 -6.92 -13.93
C GLY A 33 11.05 -6.41 -12.72
N GLY A 34 12.38 -6.38 -12.80
CA GLY A 34 13.19 -5.75 -11.77
C GLY A 34 12.80 -4.28 -11.59
N LYS A 35 12.97 -3.74 -10.37
CA LYS A 35 12.81 -2.31 -10.13
C LYS A 35 13.94 -1.54 -10.83
N THR A 36 13.58 -0.46 -11.50
CA THR A 36 14.50 0.44 -12.18
C THR A 36 14.42 1.82 -11.53
N GLU A 37 15.55 2.39 -11.15
CA GLU A 37 15.60 3.73 -10.58
C GLU A 37 15.17 4.78 -11.61
N VAL A 38 14.40 5.77 -11.17
CA VAL A 38 14.14 6.99 -11.95
C VAL A 38 15.19 8.02 -11.54
N SER A 39 16.05 8.44 -12.46
CA SER A 39 17.20 9.29 -12.14
C SER A 39 16.86 10.78 -12.05
N ASP A 40 15.81 11.23 -12.74
CA ASP A 40 15.43 12.64 -12.87
C ASP A 40 14.28 13.06 -11.93
N VAL A 41 14.11 12.37 -10.81
CA VAL A 41 12.96 12.47 -9.88
C VAL A 41 12.53 13.90 -9.58
N LYS A 42 13.47 14.80 -9.30
CA LYS A 42 13.14 16.19 -8.89
C LYS A 42 12.54 17.01 -10.04
N THR A 43 12.97 16.76 -11.27
CA THR A 43 12.52 17.49 -12.46
C THR A 43 11.42 16.74 -13.22
N ASN A 44 11.23 15.46 -12.93
CA ASN A 44 10.22 14.62 -13.56
C ASN A 44 8.81 15.00 -13.06
N ALA A 45 8.07 15.72 -13.90
CA ALA A 45 6.74 16.25 -13.56
C ALA A 45 5.73 15.13 -13.24
N GLU A 46 5.81 14.00 -13.94
CA GLU A 46 4.91 12.86 -13.75
C GLU A 46 5.13 12.21 -12.38
N VAL A 47 6.39 11.94 -12.02
CA VAL A 47 6.76 11.39 -10.70
C VAL A 47 6.34 12.33 -9.57
N GLN A 48 6.62 13.63 -9.70
CA GLN A 48 6.20 14.62 -8.70
C GLN A 48 4.67 14.70 -8.58
N ASN A 49 3.95 14.57 -9.70
CA ASN A 49 2.49 14.54 -9.70
C ASN A 49 1.93 13.27 -9.06
N LEU A 50 2.57 12.13 -9.27
CA LEU A 50 2.19 10.87 -8.65
C LEU A 50 2.38 10.92 -7.13
N GLY A 51 3.46 11.56 -6.66
CA GLY A 51 3.68 11.85 -5.24
C GLY A 51 2.60 12.75 -4.63
N ARG A 52 2.18 13.81 -5.35
CA ARG A 52 1.04 14.65 -4.92
C ARG A 52 -0.25 13.84 -4.81
N LYS A 53 -0.52 12.99 -5.79
CA LYS A 53 -1.70 12.11 -5.80
C LYS A 53 -1.68 11.13 -4.63
N ALA A 54 -0.53 10.55 -4.31
CA ALA A 54 -0.38 9.68 -3.13
C ALA A 54 -0.76 10.39 -1.83
N VAL A 55 -0.21 11.59 -1.59
CA VAL A 55 -0.54 12.39 -0.39
C VAL A 55 -2.02 12.78 -0.35
N MET A 56 -2.60 13.14 -1.50
CA MET A 56 -4.03 13.44 -1.62
C MET A 56 -4.89 12.21 -1.24
N GLU A 57 -4.58 11.03 -1.78
CA GLU A 57 -5.31 9.79 -1.49
C GLU A 57 -5.16 9.37 -0.03
N PHE A 58 -3.99 9.54 0.56
CA PHE A 58 -3.79 9.34 2.00
C PHE A 58 -4.71 10.23 2.82
N ASN A 59 -4.71 11.54 2.56
CA ASN A 59 -5.57 12.49 3.27
C ASN A 59 -7.07 12.19 3.07
N LYS A 60 -7.49 11.76 1.87
CA LYS A 60 -8.88 11.31 1.63
C LYS A 60 -9.23 10.10 2.50
N ARG A 61 -8.34 9.10 2.58
CA ARG A 61 -8.54 7.90 3.41
C ARG A 61 -8.60 8.22 4.90
N LEU A 62 -7.85 9.24 5.36
CA LEU A 62 -7.96 9.73 6.74
C LEU A 62 -9.36 10.25 7.05
N ASN A 63 -9.93 11.07 6.18
CA ASN A 63 -11.28 11.64 6.38
C ASN A 63 -12.38 10.55 6.44
N VAL A 64 -12.20 9.43 5.74
CA VAL A 64 -13.14 8.30 5.77
C VAL A 64 -13.02 7.46 7.05
N LYS A 65 -11.80 7.40 7.63
CA LYS A 65 -11.47 6.54 8.77
C LYS A 65 -11.33 7.33 10.09
N VAL A 66 -11.92 8.52 10.19
CA VAL A 66 -11.89 9.32 11.43
C VAL A 66 -12.58 8.53 12.54
N ASN A 67 -11.76 7.83 13.32
CA ASN A 67 -12.10 7.26 14.61
C ASN A 67 -11.21 8.02 15.61
N PRO A 68 -11.70 8.44 16.79
CA PRO A 68 -10.92 9.22 17.76
C PRO A 68 -9.59 8.56 18.21
N GLU A 69 -9.39 7.29 17.89
CA GLU A 69 -8.17 6.52 18.17
C GLU A 69 -7.08 6.66 17.08
N ASN A 70 -7.45 7.02 15.84
CA ASN A 70 -6.50 7.26 14.74
C ASN A 70 -6.06 8.73 14.74
N ASN A 71 -5.02 9.06 15.50
CA ASN A 71 -4.38 10.38 15.55
C ASN A 71 -3.56 10.72 14.28
N ALA A 72 -3.91 10.14 13.13
CA ALA A 72 -3.19 10.38 11.89
C ALA A 72 -3.50 11.78 11.36
N LYS A 73 -2.45 12.59 11.20
CA LYS A 73 -2.53 14.01 10.79
C LYS A 73 -2.57 14.13 9.27
N ARG A 74 -3.21 15.19 8.77
CA ARG A 74 -3.13 15.51 7.34
C ARG A 74 -1.72 15.94 6.97
N LEU A 75 -1.36 15.64 5.73
CA LEU A 75 -0.04 15.89 5.16
C LEU A 75 -0.13 16.87 3.98
N VAL A 76 0.87 17.74 3.87
CA VAL A 76 1.09 18.63 2.73
C VAL A 76 2.28 18.10 1.94
N PHE A 77 2.06 17.78 0.67
CA PHE A 77 3.12 17.31 -0.23
C PHE A 77 4.24 18.35 -0.35
N THR A 78 5.50 17.91 -0.28
CA THR A 78 6.68 18.78 -0.50
C THR A 78 7.37 18.41 -1.80
N GLU A 79 7.94 17.20 -1.89
CA GLU A 79 8.63 16.70 -3.08
C GLU A 79 8.72 15.18 -3.03
N VAL A 80 8.85 14.53 -4.18
CA VAL A 80 9.41 13.18 -4.27
C VAL A 80 10.94 13.30 -4.28
N ILE A 81 11.63 12.51 -3.46
CA ILE A 81 13.10 12.53 -3.34
C ILE A 81 13.79 11.30 -3.90
N LYS A 82 13.05 10.18 -4.02
CA LYS A 82 13.50 8.97 -4.73
C LYS A 82 12.30 8.33 -5.41
N ALA A 83 12.52 7.72 -6.56
CA ALA A 83 11.52 6.87 -7.18
C ALA A 83 12.16 5.68 -7.87
N GLU A 84 11.51 4.53 -7.75
CA GLU A 84 11.78 3.34 -8.57
C GLU A 84 10.50 2.99 -9.34
N LYS A 85 10.67 2.45 -10.55
CA LYS A 85 9.60 1.99 -11.42
C LYS A 85 9.73 0.50 -11.66
N GLN A 86 8.59 -0.17 -11.73
CA GLN A 86 8.51 -1.59 -12.01
C GLN A 86 7.38 -1.87 -12.99
N VAL A 87 7.68 -2.56 -14.08
CA VAL A 87 6.67 -2.97 -15.07
C VAL A 87 6.00 -4.26 -14.58
N VAL A 88 4.68 -4.21 -14.48
CA VAL A 88 3.79 -5.29 -14.06
C VAL A 88 2.65 -5.42 -15.09
N ALA A 89 1.45 -5.84 -14.70
CA ALA A 89 0.23 -5.58 -15.47
C ALA A 89 -0.14 -4.08 -15.41
N GLY A 90 0.80 -3.19 -15.75
CA GLY A 90 0.78 -1.75 -15.51
C GLY A 90 2.14 -1.24 -15.08
N GLU A 91 2.20 -0.05 -14.52
CA GLU A 91 3.43 0.50 -13.97
C GLU A 91 3.28 0.73 -12.47
N LYS A 92 4.18 0.13 -11.69
CA LYS A 92 4.24 0.35 -10.24
C LYS A 92 5.40 1.29 -9.93
N TYR A 93 5.10 2.37 -9.23
CA TYR A 93 6.07 3.34 -8.75
C TYR A 93 6.22 3.19 -7.24
N PHE A 94 7.47 3.12 -6.79
CA PHE A 94 7.88 3.14 -5.39
C PHE A 94 8.46 4.52 -5.13
N LEU A 95 7.76 5.34 -4.34
CA LEU A 95 8.07 6.75 -4.15
C LEU A 95 8.50 7.00 -2.71
N THR A 96 9.67 7.60 -2.53
CA THR A 96 10.06 8.24 -1.27
C THR A 96 9.65 9.71 -1.33
N ILE A 97 8.72 10.12 -0.48
CA ILE A 97 8.05 11.42 -0.49
C ILE A 97 8.37 12.20 0.79
N LYS A 98 8.79 13.45 0.66
CA LYS A 98 8.75 14.39 1.79
C LYS A 98 7.37 15.04 1.87
N ALA A 99 6.79 15.02 3.06
CA ALA A 99 5.54 15.71 3.34
C ALA A 99 5.58 16.34 4.73
N THR A 100 4.86 17.45 4.88
CA THR A 100 4.79 18.23 6.12
C THR A 100 3.43 18.03 6.77
N SER A 101 3.39 17.61 8.03
CA SER A 101 2.14 17.48 8.79
C SER A 101 1.62 18.84 9.27
N GLU A 102 0.35 18.89 9.69
CA GLU A 102 -0.30 20.12 10.18
C GLU A 102 0.41 20.79 11.38
N ASP A 103 1.27 20.07 12.09
CA ASP A 103 2.11 20.60 13.17
C ASP A 103 3.46 21.19 12.66
N GLY A 104 3.65 21.28 11.35
CA GLY A 104 4.86 21.83 10.73
C GLY A 104 6.04 20.86 10.66
N GLN A 105 5.87 19.60 11.07
CA GLN A 105 6.95 18.61 10.97
C GLN A 105 7.04 18.01 9.56
N THR A 106 8.17 18.21 8.89
CA THR A 106 8.47 17.51 7.63
C THR A 106 9.03 16.11 7.92
N LYS A 107 8.41 15.08 7.36
CA LYS A 107 8.83 13.68 7.47
C LYS A 107 8.88 13.03 6.09
N THR A 108 9.54 11.88 6.03
CA THR A 108 9.65 11.06 4.83
C THR A 108 8.66 9.92 4.89
N TYR A 109 8.04 9.62 3.76
CA TYR A 109 7.03 8.58 3.58
C TYR A 109 7.38 7.73 2.37
N GLU A 110 7.12 6.43 2.47
CA GLU A 110 7.18 5.51 1.34
C GLU A 110 5.77 5.28 0.81
N SER A 111 5.60 5.35 -0.50
CA SER A 111 4.33 5.08 -1.16
C SER A 111 4.50 4.18 -2.37
N GLU A 112 3.55 3.27 -2.53
CA GLU A 112 3.43 2.43 -3.72
C GLU A 112 2.22 2.86 -4.52
N MET A 113 2.46 3.29 -5.75
CA MET A 113 1.45 3.77 -6.68
C MET A 113 1.41 2.86 -7.90
N TRP A 114 0.26 2.30 -8.22
CA TRP A 114 0.05 1.57 -9.46
C TRP A 114 -0.66 2.45 -10.47
N VAL A 115 -0.19 2.43 -11.71
CA VAL A 115 -0.74 3.15 -12.85
C VAL A 115 -1.22 2.14 -13.87
N LYS A 116 -2.44 2.33 -14.36
CA LYS A 116 -3.06 1.43 -15.33
C LYS A 116 -2.29 1.44 -16.66
N PRO A 117 -2.09 0.29 -17.31
CA PRO A 117 -1.53 0.25 -18.65
C PRO A 117 -2.37 1.06 -19.64
N GLY A 118 -1.71 1.94 -20.40
CA GLY A 118 -2.34 2.74 -21.46
C GLY A 118 -3.24 3.87 -20.97
N ASP A 119 -3.31 4.15 -19.67
CA ASP A 119 -4.06 5.27 -19.11
C ASP A 119 -3.44 5.78 -17.80
N GLU A 120 -2.60 6.81 -17.92
CA GLU A 120 -1.87 7.43 -16.81
C GLU A 120 -2.77 8.23 -15.85
N THR A 121 -4.03 8.46 -16.22
CA THR A 121 -5.00 9.14 -15.36
C THR A 121 -5.57 8.23 -14.30
N VAL A 122 -5.59 6.91 -14.57
CA VAL A 122 -6.08 5.89 -13.66
C VAL A 122 -4.92 5.35 -12.82
N HIS A 123 -4.94 5.67 -11.53
CA HIS A 123 -3.93 5.26 -10.57
C HIS A 123 -4.55 4.81 -9.25
N GLU A 124 -3.85 3.93 -8.57
CA GLU A 124 -4.21 3.42 -7.25
C GLU A 124 -3.04 3.54 -6.28
N MET A 125 -3.31 4.06 -5.07
CA MET A 125 -2.35 4.06 -3.97
C MET A 125 -2.45 2.75 -3.21
N LEU A 126 -1.51 1.85 -3.45
CA LEU A 126 -1.47 0.52 -2.83
C LEU A 126 -0.96 0.60 -1.39
N ASN A 127 0.06 1.42 -1.15
CA ASN A 127 0.65 1.61 0.18
C ASN A 127 1.04 3.07 0.42
N PHE A 128 0.99 3.48 1.69
CA PHE A 128 1.51 4.76 2.16
C PHE A 128 1.84 4.64 3.65
N ALA A 129 3.12 4.77 4.00
CA ALA A 129 3.60 4.62 5.36
C ALA A 129 4.77 5.56 5.64
N PRO A 130 5.03 5.92 6.91
CA PRO A 130 6.29 6.58 7.28
C PRO A 130 7.47 5.75 6.78
N ALA A 131 8.48 6.42 6.22
CA ALA A 131 9.71 5.74 5.84
C ALA A 131 10.37 5.18 7.11
N ALA A 132 10.92 3.96 7.01
CA ALA A 132 11.72 3.40 8.09
C ALA A 132 12.88 4.38 8.39
N ALA A 133 13.16 4.57 9.68
CA ALA A 133 14.37 5.30 10.07
C ALA A 133 15.57 4.54 9.49
N ALA A 134 16.40 5.25 8.72
CA ALA A 134 17.66 4.73 8.21
C ALA A 134 18.69 4.61 9.35
#